data_AF-A0A183GP34-F1
#
_entry.id   AF-A0A183GP34-F1
#
_cell.length_a   1.000
_cell.length_b   1.000
_cell.length_c   1.000
_cell.angle_alpha   90.00
_cell.angle_beta   90.00
_cell.angle_gamma   90.00
#
_symmetry.space_group_name_H-M   'P 1'
#
loop_
_entity.id
_entity.type
_entity.pdbx_description
1 polymer ?
#
loop_
_entity_poly.entity_id
_entity_poly.type
_entity_poly.pdbx_seq_one_letter_code
_entity_poly.pdbx_strand_id
1 'polypeptide(L)'
;MVYMKRASMSFSLQNEKRDFTSLFNQLKEQYMALSDKQQKLRERLMRANQDAYEVEMSRTSKMAIIQAWEKHNQEEKAAESISRLKNDVADLDEQLSGLVDVRQKLEKALRKGQETGKAVETRLRSLAQTKEQTELIDLVVRMESVQAERMSAINDLAIQSLIMEKTDSTMSKLSKYEMLAEKLIEGRIDDKDRERLEQEYRIVKNQFHYHLIPLKNIQSVVSWNSLLLPKLSSSTST
;
A
#
# COMPACT_ATOMS: atom_id res chain seq x y z
N MET A 1 -35.21 60.30 -57.19
CA MET A 1 -35.65 58.90 -57.40
C MET A 1 -34.41 58.10 -57.77
N VAL A 2 -33.68 57.50 -56.83
CA VAL A 2 -33.97 56.22 -56.15
C VAL A 2 -34.25 55.11 -57.16
N TYR A 3 -33.25 54.26 -57.42
CA TYR A 3 -33.39 52.81 -57.30
C TYR A 3 -32.02 52.17 -57.04
N MET A 4 -31.84 51.74 -55.79
CA MET A 4 -30.82 50.77 -55.38
C MET A 4 -31.02 49.45 -56.12
N LYS A 5 -29.96 48.87 -56.67
CA LYS A 5 -29.90 47.43 -56.93
C LYS A 5 -29.04 46.80 -55.83
N ARG A 6 -29.72 46.23 -54.84
CA ARG A 6 -29.14 45.37 -53.79
C ARG A 6 -28.40 44.22 -54.47
N ALA A 7 -27.07 44.19 -54.36
CA ALA A 7 -26.34 42.95 -54.49
C ALA A 7 -26.67 42.10 -53.26
N SER A 8 -27.35 40.99 -53.50
CA SER A 8 -27.70 39.98 -52.52
C SER A 8 -26.44 39.42 -51.86
N MET A 9 -26.34 39.63 -50.54
CA MET A 9 -25.64 38.74 -49.64
C MET A 9 -26.03 37.29 -49.96
N SER A 10 -25.11 36.52 -50.52
CA SER A 10 -25.11 35.07 -50.36
C SER A 10 -24.22 34.77 -49.15
N PHE A 11 -24.94 34.59 -48.06
CA PHE A 11 -24.52 34.24 -46.74
C PHE A 11 -23.86 32.86 -46.73
N SER A 12 -22.87 32.68 -45.83
CA SER A 12 -22.46 31.40 -45.25
C SER A 12 -21.65 30.41 -46.09
N LEU A 13 -20.34 30.67 -46.19
CA LEU A 13 -19.32 29.61 -46.39
C LEU A 13 -18.16 29.69 -45.38
N GLN A 14 -18.33 30.42 -44.26
CA GLN A 14 -17.23 30.74 -43.34
C GLN A 14 -17.44 30.33 -41.87
N ASN A 15 -18.42 29.50 -41.56
CA ASN A 15 -18.62 29.12 -40.16
C ASN A 15 -19.06 27.67 -39.97
N GLU A 16 -18.35 26.73 -40.61
CA GLU A 16 -18.14 25.41 -39.99
C GLU A 16 -17.15 25.50 -38.81
N LYS A 17 -17.29 26.55 -37.99
CA LYS A 17 -17.02 26.52 -36.55
C LYS A 17 -18.06 25.62 -35.86
N ARG A 18 -18.33 24.44 -36.42
CA ARG A 18 -19.16 23.39 -35.83
C ARG A 18 -18.30 22.72 -34.76
N ASP A 19 -18.29 23.35 -33.58
CA ASP A 19 -18.60 22.72 -32.29
C ASP A 19 -18.02 21.33 -31.97
N PHE A 20 -16.87 20.97 -32.52
CA PHE A 20 -15.93 20.11 -31.82
C PHE A 20 -15.06 21.02 -30.95
N THR A 21 -15.46 21.25 -29.71
CA THR A 21 -14.47 21.31 -28.63
C THR A 21 -13.54 20.11 -28.88
N SER A 22 -12.35 20.39 -29.43
CA SER A 22 -11.67 19.46 -30.37
C SER A 22 -11.59 18.04 -29.82
N LEU A 23 -11.70 17.02 -30.67
CA LEU A 23 -11.53 15.61 -30.28
C LEU A 23 -10.27 15.39 -29.41
N PHE A 24 -9.23 16.18 -29.67
CA PHE A 24 -8.04 16.28 -28.84
C PHE A 24 -8.35 16.68 -27.39
N ASN A 25 -9.12 17.75 -27.16
CA ASN A 25 -9.54 18.16 -25.82
C ASN A 25 -10.38 17.10 -25.10
N GLN A 26 -11.29 16.41 -25.82
CA GLN A 26 -12.08 15.32 -25.24
C GLN A 26 -11.20 14.14 -24.81
N LEU A 27 -10.25 13.73 -25.67
CA LEU A 27 -9.30 12.66 -25.34
C LEU A 27 -8.34 13.08 -24.21
N LYS A 28 -7.99 14.36 -24.12
CA LYS A 28 -7.17 14.90 -23.02
C LYS A 28 -7.91 14.79 -21.70
N GLU A 29 -9.17 15.23 -21.66
CA GLU A 29 -10.03 15.08 -20.47
C GLU A 29 -10.21 13.60 -20.10
N GLN A 30 -10.41 12.74 -21.09
CA GLN A 30 -10.47 11.29 -20.88
C GLN A 30 -9.16 10.74 -20.27
N TYR A 31 -8.00 11.17 -20.76
CA TYR A 31 -6.70 10.77 -20.23
C TYR A 31 -6.54 11.22 -18.77
N MET A 32 -6.86 12.48 -18.48
CA MET A 32 -6.79 13.01 -17.11
C MET A 32 -7.71 12.22 -16.16
N ALA A 33 -8.95 11.94 -16.57
CA ALA A 33 -9.88 11.14 -15.78
C ALA A 33 -9.38 9.68 -15.57
N LEU A 34 -8.69 9.10 -16.55
CA LEU A 34 -8.05 7.79 -16.41
C LEU A 34 -6.88 7.85 -15.41
N SER A 35 -6.05 8.90 -15.47
CA SER A 35 -4.95 9.13 -14.51
C SER A 35 -5.48 9.25 -13.08
N ASP A 36 -6.54 10.04 -12.85
CA ASP A 36 -7.18 10.17 -11.53
C ASP A 36 -7.73 8.83 -11.02
N LYS A 37 -8.32 8.04 -11.93
CA LYS A 37 -8.81 6.70 -11.59
C LYS A 37 -7.67 5.75 -11.24
N GLN A 38 -6.56 5.81 -11.97
CA GLN A 38 -5.34 5.05 -11.69
C GLN A 38 -4.77 5.41 -10.31
N GLN A 39 -4.71 6.70 -9.98
CA GLN A 39 -4.29 7.16 -8.67
C GLN A 39 -5.16 6.55 -7.55
N LYS A 40 -6.49 6.65 -7.65
CA LYS A 40 -7.41 6.09 -6.65
C LYS A 40 -7.26 4.57 -6.48
N LEU A 41 -6.98 3.85 -7.57
CA LEU A 41 -6.70 2.41 -7.51
C LEU A 41 -5.39 2.12 -6.78
N ARG A 42 -4.34 2.92 -6.99
CA ARG A 42 -3.07 2.79 -6.25
C ARG A 42 -3.22 3.10 -4.76
N GLU A 43 -4.02 4.11 -4.40
CA GLU A 43 -4.33 4.43 -3.00
C GLU A 43 -5.08 3.28 -2.31
N ARG A 44 -6.03 2.64 -3.01
CA ARG A 44 -6.72 1.45 -2.50
C ARG A 44 -5.78 0.25 -2.35
N LEU A 45 -4.86 0.07 -3.29
CA LEU A 45 -3.85 -0.99 -3.22
C LEU A 45 -2.90 -0.76 -2.04
N MET A 46 -2.48 0.47 -1.80
CA MET A 46 -1.69 0.85 -0.62
C MET A 46 -2.40 0.46 0.69
N ARG A 47 -3.68 0.78 0.85
CA ARG A 47 -4.45 0.39 2.05
C ARG A 47 -4.53 -1.13 2.21
N ALA A 48 -4.85 -1.84 1.13
CA ALA A 48 -4.92 -3.31 1.17
C ALA A 48 -3.57 -3.94 1.59
N ASN A 49 -2.44 -3.34 1.19
CA ASN A 49 -1.10 -3.79 1.59
C ASN A 49 -0.85 -3.58 3.09
N GLN A 50 -1.24 -2.41 3.63
CA GLN A 50 -1.10 -2.10 5.04
C GLN A 50 -1.97 -3.03 5.90
N ASP A 51 -3.25 -3.18 5.52
CA ASP A 51 -4.18 -4.08 6.19
C ASP A 51 -3.66 -5.52 6.18
N ALA A 52 -3.15 -5.99 5.04
CA ALA A 52 -2.59 -7.33 4.92
C ALA A 52 -1.39 -7.55 5.86
N TYR A 53 -0.50 -6.56 5.97
CA TYR A 53 0.63 -6.63 6.88
C TYR A 53 0.19 -6.71 8.36
N GLU A 54 -0.80 -5.90 8.76
CA GLU A 54 -1.32 -5.93 10.13
C GLU A 54 -1.97 -7.26 10.49
N VAL A 55 -2.79 -7.79 9.57
CA VAL A 55 -3.47 -9.07 9.74
C VAL A 55 -2.47 -10.22 9.79
N GLU A 56 -1.47 -10.24 8.89
CA GLU A 56 -0.42 -11.26 8.85
C GLU A 56 0.38 -11.28 10.16
N MET A 57 0.72 -10.10 10.69
CA MET A 57 1.47 -9.99 11.95
C MET A 57 0.64 -10.46 13.15
N SER A 58 -0.65 -10.09 13.19
CA SER A 58 -1.59 -10.56 14.22
C SER A 58 -1.73 -12.08 14.19
N ARG A 59 -1.95 -12.64 13.00
CA ARG A 59 -2.04 -14.08 12.75
C ARG A 59 -0.78 -14.79 13.23
N THR A 60 0.39 -14.30 12.82
CA THR A 60 1.67 -14.93 13.16
C THR A 60 1.92 -14.93 14.66
N SER A 61 1.57 -13.83 15.35
CA SER A 61 1.65 -13.77 16.81
C SER A 61 0.73 -14.79 17.48
N LYS A 62 -0.53 -14.91 17.05
CA LYS A 62 -1.49 -15.87 17.62
C LYS A 62 -1.06 -17.32 17.34
N MET A 63 -0.57 -17.60 16.14
CA MET A 63 -0.04 -18.91 15.77
C MET A 63 1.15 -19.35 16.63
N ALA A 64 2.06 -18.43 16.96
CA ALA A 64 3.17 -18.75 17.84
C ALA A 64 2.71 -19.16 19.25
N ILE A 65 1.66 -18.51 19.78
CA ILE A 65 1.07 -18.86 21.08
C ILE A 65 0.47 -20.26 21.04
N ILE A 66 -0.29 -20.58 19.98
CA ILE A 66 -0.88 -21.90 19.79
C ILE A 66 0.22 -22.97 19.72
N GLN A 67 1.25 -22.75 18.90
CA GLN A 67 2.36 -23.70 18.75
C GLN A 67 3.16 -23.90 20.04
N ALA A 68 3.32 -22.85 20.85
CA ALA A 68 3.99 -22.97 22.14
C ALA A 68 3.17 -23.81 23.12
N TRP A 69 1.85 -23.60 23.17
CA TRP A 69 0.95 -24.43 24.00
C TRP A 69 0.95 -25.89 23.54
N GLU A 70 0.92 -26.16 22.23
CA GLU A 70 0.97 -27.52 21.69
C GLU A 70 2.28 -28.25 22.04
N LYS A 71 3.39 -27.51 22.24
CA LYS A 71 4.69 -28.07 22.65
C LYS A 71 4.83 -28.28 24.16
N HIS A 72 4.18 -27.46 24.98
CA HIS A 72 4.29 -27.49 26.44
C HIS A 72 3.01 -28.07 27.05
N ASN A 73 2.94 -29.41 27.07
CA ASN A 73 1.96 -30.26 27.74
C ASN A 73 0.60 -29.59 28.05
N GLN A 74 -0.36 -29.83 27.16
CA GLN A 74 -1.73 -29.28 27.11
C GLN A 74 -2.45 -29.25 28.47
N GLU A 75 -2.23 -28.20 29.27
CA GLU A 75 -3.01 -28.00 30.49
C GLU A 75 -4.48 -27.65 30.12
N GLU A 76 -5.44 -28.40 30.66
CA GLU A 76 -6.89 -28.20 30.42
C GLU A 76 -7.34 -26.76 30.68
N LYS A 77 -6.72 -26.07 31.64
CA LYS A 77 -7.07 -24.69 32.04
C LYS A 77 -6.93 -23.67 30.90
N ALA A 78 -6.09 -23.95 29.90
CA ALA A 78 -5.89 -23.06 28.75
C ALA A 78 -6.60 -23.54 27.48
N ALA A 79 -7.22 -24.72 27.49
CA ALA A 79 -7.79 -25.34 26.29
C ALA A 79 -8.89 -24.49 25.63
N GLU A 80 -9.77 -23.88 26.43
CA GLU A 80 -10.83 -23.00 25.92
C GLU A 80 -10.26 -21.72 25.27
N SER A 81 -9.30 -21.08 25.94
CA SER A 81 -8.61 -19.89 25.40
C SER A 81 -7.86 -20.20 24.11
N ILE A 82 -7.23 -21.38 24.02
CA ILE A 82 -6.56 -21.85 22.80
C ILE A 82 -7.57 -22.15 21.69
N SER A 83 -8.73 -22.74 22.01
CA SER A 83 -9.80 -22.94 21.04
C SER A 83 -10.30 -21.62 20.46
N ARG A 84 -10.46 -20.59 21.28
CA ARG A 84 -10.80 -19.23 20.80
C ARG A 84 -9.71 -18.66 19.90
N LEU A 85 -8.44 -18.79 20.29
CA LEU A 85 -7.31 -18.35 19.46
C LEU A 85 -7.25 -19.08 18.11
N LYS A 86 -7.60 -20.37 18.05
CA LYS A 86 -7.67 -21.14 16.80
C LYS A 86 -8.77 -20.60 15.88
N ASN A 87 -9.95 -20.28 16.43
CA ASN A 87 -11.03 -19.66 15.66
C ASN A 87 -10.62 -18.27 15.16
N ASP A 88 -10.02 -17.44 16.03
CA ASP A 88 -9.49 -16.13 15.66
C ASP A 88 -8.45 -16.23 14.51
N VAL A 89 -7.59 -17.24 14.52
CA VAL A 89 -6.62 -17.47 13.44
C VAL A 89 -7.34 -17.83 12.14
N ALA A 90 -8.38 -18.66 12.20
CA ALA A 90 -9.18 -19.00 11.02
C ALA A 90 -9.87 -17.76 10.42
N ASP A 91 -10.40 -16.88 11.26
CA ASP A 91 -10.99 -15.61 10.81
C ASP A 91 -9.94 -14.69 10.16
N LEU A 92 -8.72 -14.63 10.74
CA LEU A 92 -7.61 -13.86 10.16
C LEU A 92 -7.12 -14.46 8.83
N ASP A 93 -7.15 -15.79 8.69
CA ASP A 93 -6.85 -16.49 7.43
C ASP A 93 -7.87 -16.15 6.33
N GLU A 94 -9.16 -16.12 6.66
CA GLU A 94 -10.21 -15.69 5.73
C GLU A 94 -10.01 -14.22 5.32
N GLN A 95 -9.70 -13.34 6.28
CA GLN A 95 -9.40 -11.94 6.00
C GLN A 95 -8.19 -11.76 5.07
N LEU A 96 -7.09 -12.49 5.31
CA LEU A 96 -5.91 -12.46 4.43
C LEU A 96 -6.25 -12.93 3.02
N SER A 97 -7.00 -14.01 2.90
CA SER A 97 -7.47 -14.50 1.59
C SER A 97 -8.29 -13.42 0.86
N GLY A 98 -9.20 -12.75 1.57
CA GLY A 98 -9.98 -11.64 1.03
C GLY A 98 -9.12 -10.46 0.55
N LEU A 99 -8.08 -10.11 1.31
CA LEU A 99 -7.14 -9.04 0.94
C LEU A 99 -6.29 -9.40 -0.28
N VAL A 100 -5.88 -10.67 -0.42
CA VAL A 100 -5.20 -11.18 -1.61
C VAL A 100 -6.10 -11.08 -2.85
N ASP A 101 -7.38 -11.42 -2.74
CA ASP A 101 -8.33 -11.28 -3.83
C ASP A 101 -8.56 -9.82 -4.23
N VAL A 102 -8.67 -8.92 -3.25
CA VAL A 102 -8.76 -7.47 -3.48
C VAL A 102 -7.53 -6.98 -4.22
N ARG A 103 -6.32 -7.41 -3.79
CA ARG A 103 -5.07 -7.07 -4.48
C ARG A 103 -5.11 -7.49 -5.94
N GLN A 104 -5.40 -8.76 -6.23
CA GLN A 104 -5.40 -9.27 -7.61
C GLN A 104 -6.38 -8.50 -8.50
N LYS A 105 -7.56 -8.15 -7.97
CA LYS A 105 -8.54 -7.33 -8.69
C LYS A 105 -8.02 -5.92 -8.95
N LEU A 106 -7.35 -5.29 -7.99
CA LEU A 106 -6.76 -3.96 -8.13
C LEU A 106 -5.59 -3.97 -9.13
N GLU A 107 -4.68 -4.94 -9.05
CA GLU A 107 -3.56 -5.11 -9.99
C GLU A 107 -4.06 -5.26 -11.43
N LYS A 108 -5.07 -6.12 -11.63
CA LYS A 108 -5.69 -6.31 -12.95
C LYS A 108 -6.33 -5.01 -13.46
N ALA A 109 -7.00 -4.26 -12.60
CA ALA A 109 -7.61 -2.97 -12.96
C ALA A 109 -6.55 -1.91 -13.32
N LEU A 110 -5.45 -1.86 -12.56
CA LEU A 110 -4.31 -0.97 -12.81
C LEU A 110 -3.69 -1.27 -14.18
N ARG A 111 -3.34 -2.53 -14.47
CA ARG A 111 -2.78 -2.95 -15.76
C ARG A 111 -3.70 -2.60 -16.93
N LYS A 112 -4.99 -2.95 -16.83
CA LYS A 112 -5.98 -2.65 -17.87
C LYS A 112 -6.12 -1.13 -18.10
N GLY A 113 -6.13 -0.34 -17.05
CA GLY A 113 -6.23 1.11 -17.20
C GLY A 113 -4.93 1.74 -17.73
N GLN A 114 -3.75 1.16 -17.47
CA GLN A 114 -2.50 1.58 -18.11
C GLN A 114 -2.52 1.28 -19.62
N GLU A 115 -3.00 0.10 -20.03
CA GLU A 115 -3.20 -0.23 -21.45
C GLU A 115 -4.19 0.74 -22.13
N THR A 116 -5.29 1.06 -21.44
CA THR A 116 -6.29 2.02 -21.92
C THR A 116 -5.67 3.43 -22.04
N GLY A 117 -4.88 3.85 -21.04
CA GLY A 117 -4.17 5.13 -21.05
C GLY A 117 -3.22 5.25 -22.24
N LYS A 118 -2.41 4.21 -22.50
CA LYS A 118 -1.52 4.16 -23.68
C LYS A 118 -2.29 4.25 -25.01
N ALA A 119 -3.45 3.62 -25.10
CA ALA A 119 -4.29 3.71 -26.30
C ALA A 119 -4.84 5.14 -26.50
N VAL A 120 -5.26 5.82 -25.43
CA VAL A 120 -5.70 7.21 -25.47
C VAL A 120 -4.53 8.15 -25.80
N GLU A 121 -3.37 7.95 -25.18
CA GLU A 121 -2.13 8.69 -25.48
C GLU A 121 -1.77 8.59 -26.96
N THR A 122 -1.79 7.38 -27.53
CA THR A 122 -1.48 7.15 -28.96
C THR A 122 -2.41 7.96 -29.86
N ARG A 123 -3.71 8.00 -29.53
CA ARG A 123 -4.70 8.80 -30.25
C ARG A 123 -4.46 10.30 -30.10
N LEU A 124 -4.16 10.76 -28.89
CA LEU A 124 -3.80 12.16 -28.62
C LEU A 124 -2.61 12.60 -29.46
N ARG A 125 -1.55 11.79 -29.49
CA ARG A 125 -0.36 12.05 -30.30
C ARG A 125 -0.67 12.10 -31.79
N SER A 126 -1.53 11.22 -32.29
CA SER A 126 -1.95 11.23 -33.70
C SER A 126 -2.77 12.46 -34.10
N LEU A 127 -3.43 13.11 -33.14
CA LEU A 127 -4.27 14.29 -33.34
C LEU A 127 -3.55 15.60 -33.02
N ALA A 128 -2.35 15.54 -32.42
CA ALA A 128 -1.57 16.72 -32.09
C ALA A 128 -1.08 17.38 -33.39
N GLN A 129 -1.46 18.64 -33.58
CA GLN A 129 -1.11 19.44 -34.75
C GLN A 129 -0.09 20.53 -34.42
N THR A 130 0.05 20.88 -33.14
CA THR A 130 1.01 21.90 -32.69
C THR A 130 2.08 21.30 -31.79
N LYS A 131 3.23 21.98 -31.74
CA LYS A 131 4.31 21.64 -30.81
C LYS A 131 3.83 21.72 -29.34
N GLU A 132 3.06 22.75 -29.01
CA GLU A 132 2.46 22.96 -27.69
C GLU A 132 1.55 21.79 -27.26
N GLN A 133 0.74 21.26 -28.19
CA GLN A 133 -0.10 20.09 -27.91
C GLN A 133 0.73 18.83 -27.62
N THR A 134 1.85 18.66 -28.33
CA THR A 134 2.77 17.54 -28.12
C THR A 134 3.46 17.66 -26.76
N GLU A 135 3.98 18.84 -26.43
CA GLU A 135 4.60 19.14 -25.13
C GLU A 135 3.62 18.95 -23.97
N LEU A 136 2.35 19.33 -24.15
CA LEU A 136 1.30 19.11 -23.17
C LEU A 136 1.05 17.62 -22.92
N ILE A 137 0.99 16.80 -23.99
CA ILE A 137 0.85 15.34 -23.85
C ILE A 137 2.04 14.78 -23.06
N ASP A 138 3.27 15.18 -23.41
CA ASP A 138 4.48 14.70 -22.73
C ASP A 138 4.48 15.08 -21.25
N LEU A 139 4.06 16.30 -20.91
CA LEU A 139 3.92 16.75 -19.54
C LEU A 139 2.91 15.88 -18.77
N VAL A 140 1.72 15.67 -19.32
CA VAL A 140 0.65 14.91 -18.66
C VAL A 140 1.04 13.45 -18.43
N VAL A 141 1.61 12.79 -19.46
CA VAL A 141 2.09 11.40 -19.36
C VAL A 141 3.21 11.29 -18.32
N ARG A 142 4.16 12.23 -18.30
CA ARG A 142 5.23 12.25 -17.30
C ARG A 142 4.71 12.50 -15.88
N MET A 143 3.75 13.41 -15.72
CA MET A 143 3.11 13.66 -14.42
C MET A 143 2.46 12.40 -13.87
N GLU A 144 1.73 11.63 -14.70
CA GLU A 144 1.14 10.36 -14.28
C GLU A 144 2.22 9.35 -13.83
N SER A 145 3.32 9.21 -14.58
CA SER A 145 4.42 8.31 -14.22
C SER A 145 5.04 8.69 -12.87
N VAL A 146 5.38 9.96 -12.70
CA VAL A 146 5.98 10.47 -11.45
C VAL A 146 5.01 10.29 -10.28
N GLN A 147 3.71 10.50 -10.51
CA GLN A 147 2.69 10.30 -9.48
C GLN A 147 2.54 8.82 -9.11
N ALA A 148 2.62 7.91 -10.08
CA ALA A 148 2.63 6.48 -9.85
C ALA A 148 3.85 6.04 -9.02
N GLU A 149 5.04 6.52 -9.38
CA GLU A 149 6.29 6.27 -8.66
C GLU A 149 6.23 6.81 -7.23
N ARG A 150 5.76 8.05 -7.06
CA ARG A 150 5.56 8.67 -5.75
C ARG A 150 4.63 7.83 -4.87
N MET A 151 3.51 7.34 -5.41
CA MET A 151 2.57 6.53 -4.66
C MET A 151 3.16 5.17 -4.26
N SER A 152 3.99 4.57 -5.14
CA SER A 152 4.73 3.36 -4.79
C SER A 152 5.68 3.62 -3.62
N ALA A 153 6.50 4.68 -3.70
CA ALA A 153 7.43 5.03 -2.64
C ALA A 153 6.74 5.34 -1.30
N ILE A 154 5.60 6.04 -1.33
CA ILE A 154 4.80 6.31 -0.12
C ILE A 154 4.28 5.00 0.50
N ASN A 155 3.82 4.05 -0.31
CA ASN A 155 3.37 2.76 0.20
C ASN A 155 4.53 1.97 0.85
N ASP A 156 5.69 1.93 0.19
CA ASP A 156 6.89 1.27 0.71
C ASP A 156 7.29 1.89 2.06
N LEU A 157 7.31 3.22 2.13
CA LEU A 157 7.60 3.96 3.36
C LEU A 157 6.57 3.65 4.46
N ALA A 158 5.28 3.62 4.14
CA ALA A 158 4.24 3.38 5.13
C ALA A 158 4.36 1.97 5.75
N ILE A 159 4.65 0.96 4.93
CA ILE A 159 4.92 -0.40 5.40
C ILE A 159 6.17 -0.42 6.29
N GLN A 160 7.25 0.25 5.88
CA GLN A 160 8.47 0.36 6.68
C GLN A 160 8.22 1.05 8.03
N SER A 161 7.43 2.13 8.06
CA SER A 161 7.02 2.79 9.30
C SER A 161 6.26 1.85 10.24
N LEU A 162 5.34 1.04 9.72
CA LEU A 162 4.62 0.04 10.51
C LEU A 162 5.55 -1.06 11.06
N ILE A 163 6.54 -1.48 10.28
CA ILE A 163 7.59 -2.42 10.72
C ILE A 163 8.42 -1.79 11.84
N MET A 164 8.87 -0.55 11.66
CA MET A 164 9.64 0.18 12.66
C MET A 164 8.86 0.36 13.96
N GLU A 165 7.60 0.80 13.90
CA GLU A 165 6.78 0.99 15.10
C GLU A 165 6.62 -0.32 15.90
N LYS A 166 6.36 -1.43 15.23
CA LYS A 166 6.28 -2.75 15.89
C LYS A 166 7.63 -3.22 16.43
N THR A 167 8.72 -2.88 15.74
CA THR A 167 10.10 -3.17 16.16
C THR A 167 10.46 -2.37 17.40
N ASP A 168 10.15 -1.07 17.43
CA ASP A 168 10.40 -0.18 18.58
C ASP A 168 9.57 -0.59 19.79
N SER A 169 8.28 -0.91 19.58
CA SER A 169 7.41 -1.47 20.62
C SER A 169 7.98 -2.76 21.21
N THR A 170 8.53 -3.61 20.35
CA THR A 170 9.20 -4.84 20.76
C THR A 170 10.48 -4.55 21.55
N MET A 171 11.36 -3.69 21.03
CA MET A 171 12.61 -3.33 21.68
C MET A 171 12.37 -2.69 23.06
N SER A 172 11.33 -1.87 23.21
CA SER A 172 10.93 -1.31 24.50
C SER A 172 10.55 -2.41 25.50
N LYS A 173 9.84 -3.46 25.06
CA LYS A 173 9.50 -4.62 25.92
C LYS A 173 10.74 -5.44 26.28
N LEU A 174 11.71 -5.57 25.37
CA LEU A 174 12.98 -6.25 25.63
C LEU A 174 13.85 -5.46 26.62
N SER A 175 13.92 -4.13 26.48
CA SER A 175 14.68 -3.26 27.40
C SER A 175 14.11 -3.28 28.82
N LYS A 176 12.77 -3.33 28.99
CA LYS A 176 12.15 -3.55 30.31
C LYS A 176 12.65 -4.83 30.97
N TYR A 177 12.85 -5.84 30.15
CA TYR A 177 13.32 -7.13 30.59
C TYR A 177 14.79 -7.09 31.04
N GLU A 178 15.64 -6.46 30.24
CA GLU A 178 17.04 -6.21 30.57
C GLU A 178 17.14 -5.45 31.89
N MET A 179 16.38 -4.38 32.07
CA MET A 179 16.35 -3.60 33.32
C MET A 179 15.88 -4.43 34.54
N LEU A 180 14.89 -5.32 34.37
CA LEU A 180 14.47 -6.23 35.46
C LEU A 180 15.57 -7.24 35.79
N ALA A 181 16.28 -7.76 34.78
CA ALA A 181 17.40 -8.66 34.97
C ALA A 181 18.57 -7.98 35.69
N GLU A 182 18.96 -6.78 35.25
CA GLU A 182 20.02 -5.97 35.88
C GLU A 182 19.70 -5.68 37.34
N LYS A 183 18.46 -5.28 37.67
CA LYS A 183 18.05 -5.05 39.06
C LYS A 183 18.16 -6.31 39.91
N LEU A 184 17.80 -7.48 39.38
CA LEU A 184 17.93 -8.75 40.09
C LEU A 184 19.40 -9.19 40.29
N ILE A 185 20.29 -8.82 39.37
CA ILE A 185 21.72 -9.19 39.39
C ILE A 185 22.54 -8.23 40.26
N GLU A 186 22.35 -6.92 40.08
CA GLU A 186 23.20 -5.86 40.65
C GLU A 186 22.53 -5.11 41.81
N GLY A 187 21.21 -5.23 41.96
CA GLY A 187 20.46 -4.51 42.99
C GLY A 187 20.66 -5.07 44.38
N ARG A 188 21.00 -4.20 45.34
CA ARG A 188 20.76 -4.46 46.77
C ARG A 188 19.27 -4.28 47.04
N ILE A 189 18.51 -5.37 46.94
CA ILE A 189 17.06 -5.38 47.09
C ILE A 189 16.72 -6.18 48.35
N ASP A 190 15.80 -5.66 49.15
CA ASP A 190 15.24 -6.38 50.30
C ASP A 190 14.48 -7.64 49.85
N ASP A 191 14.48 -8.69 50.66
CA ASP A 191 13.94 -10.02 50.28
C ASP A 191 12.49 -9.98 49.77
N LYS A 192 11.66 -9.10 50.35
CA LYS A 192 10.24 -8.95 49.95
C LYS A 192 10.07 -8.31 48.57
N ASP A 193 10.93 -7.36 48.23
CA ASP A 193 10.90 -6.70 46.91
C ASP A 193 11.61 -7.54 45.86
N ARG A 194 12.60 -8.34 46.27
CA ARG A 194 13.24 -9.34 45.43
C ARG A 194 12.24 -10.39 44.95
N GLU A 195 11.40 -10.93 45.84
CA GLU A 195 10.40 -11.93 45.47
C GLU A 195 9.38 -11.38 44.45
N ARG A 196 8.95 -10.12 44.61
CA ARG A 196 8.07 -9.43 43.65
C ARG A 196 8.74 -9.25 42.30
N LEU A 197 10.00 -8.82 42.30
CA LEU A 197 10.78 -8.60 41.09
C LEU A 197 11.07 -9.90 40.34
N GLU A 198 11.29 -11.00 41.06
CA GLU A 198 11.45 -12.35 40.49
C GLU A 198 10.14 -12.86 39.85
N GLN A 199 8.99 -12.59 40.47
CA GLN A 199 7.68 -12.90 39.88
C GLN A 199 7.45 -12.11 38.59
N GLU A 200 7.73 -10.82 38.60
CA GLU A 200 7.63 -9.97 37.42
C GLU A 200 8.57 -10.47 36.32
N TYR A 201 9.84 -10.72 36.64
CA TYR A 201 10.82 -11.27 35.71
C TYR A 201 10.37 -12.60 35.08
N ARG A 202 9.79 -13.52 35.86
CA ARG A 202 9.25 -14.79 35.34
C ARG A 202 8.11 -14.58 34.34
N ILE A 203 7.21 -13.65 34.64
CA ILE A 203 6.08 -13.33 33.74
C ILE A 203 6.60 -12.79 32.43
N VAL A 204 7.45 -11.75 32.47
CA VAL A 204 8.01 -11.18 31.25
C VAL A 204 8.82 -12.28 30.53
N LYS A 205 9.49 -13.17 31.26
CA LYS A 205 10.26 -14.29 30.67
C LYS A 205 9.52 -15.31 29.87
N ASN A 206 8.33 -15.65 30.34
CA ASN A 206 7.48 -16.51 29.56
C ASN A 206 6.94 -15.80 28.31
N GLN A 207 7.01 -14.47 28.25
CA GLN A 207 6.55 -13.67 27.11
C GLN A 207 7.66 -13.24 26.13
N PHE A 208 8.94 -13.40 26.49
CA PHE A 208 10.10 -12.95 25.72
C PHE A 208 10.05 -13.41 24.26
N HIS A 209 9.77 -14.70 24.05
CA HIS A 209 9.75 -15.31 22.73
C HIS A 209 8.71 -14.66 21.80
N TYR A 210 7.54 -14.28 22.33
CA TYR A 210 6.49 -13.64 21.56
C TYR A 210 6.84 -12.21 21.18
N HIS A 211 7.57 -11.51 22.04
CA HIS A 211 8.09 -10.18 21.71
C HIS A 211 9.09 -10.26 20.56
N LEU A 212 9.85 -11.35 20.38
CA LEU A 212 10.78 -11.47 19.26
C LEU A 212 10.11 -11.73 17.88
N ILE A 213 8.81 -12.01 17.83
CA ILE A 213 8.11 -12.37 16.58
C ILE A 213 8.19 -11.28 15.51
N PRO A 214 7.89 -10.00 15.81
CA PRO A 214 8.02 -8.92 14.84
C PRO A 214 9.44 -8.79 14.28
N LEU A 215 10.48 -9.03 15.11
CA LEU A 215 11.89 -8.95 14.69
C LEU A 215 12.29 -10.06 13.73
N LYS A 216 11.72 -11.27 13.89
CA LYS A 216 12.02 -12.42 13.04
C LYS A 216 11.32 -12.37 11.69
N ASN A 217 10.20 -11.65 11.60
CA ASN A 217 9.35 -11.61 10.41
C ASN A 217 9.44 -10.30 9.62
N ILE A 218 10.49 -9.50 9.84
CA ILE A 218 10.73 -8.25 9.11
C ILE A 218 10.85 -8.47 7.59
N GLN A 219 11.34 -9.65 7.17
CA GLN A 219 11.68 -9.93 5.76
C GLN A 219 10.52 -10.44 4.89
N SER A 220 9.36 -10.81 5.45
CA SER A 220 8.26 -11.38 4.66
C SER A 220 7.39 -10.34 3.95
N VAL A 221 7.64 -9.05 4.15
CA VAL A 221 6.74 -7.97 3.73
C VAL A 221 7.28 -7.28 2.49
N VAL A 222 6.81 -7.73 1.32
CA VAL A 222 7.11 -7.07 0.04
C VAL A 222 5.98 -6.10 -0.27
N SER A 223 6.30 -4.83 -0.49
CA SER A 223 5.36 -3.88 -1.08
C SER A 223 5.01 -4.30 -2.50
N TRP A 224 3.72 -4.58 -2.73
CA TRP A 224 3.23 -5.04 -4.03
C TRP A 224 3.17 -3.93 -5.10
N ASN A 225 3.28 -2.66 -4.71
CA ASN A 225 3.26 -1.53 -5.65
C ASN A 225 4.50 -1.48 -6.55
N SER A 226 5.68 -1.81 -6.02
CA SER A 226 6.96 -1.74 -6.75
C SER A 226 7.05 -2.78 -7.88
N LEU A 227 6.19 -3.81 -7.88
CA LEU A 227 6.09 -4.82 -8.94
C LEU A 227 5.27 -4.36 -10.16
N LEU A 228 4.48 -3.28 -10.02
CA LEU A 228 3.62 -2.74 -11.08
C LEU A 228 4.30 -1.65 -11.90
N LEU A 229 5.37 -1.06 -11.37
CA LEU A 229 6.17 -0.12 -12.12
C LEU A 229 7.04 -0.88 -13.12
N PRO A 230 7.33 -0.29 -14.30
CA PRO A 230 8.37 -0.82 -15.16
C PRO A 230 9.62 -1.00 -14.29
N LYS A 231 10.20 -2.21 -14.28
CA LYS A 231 11.52 -2.40 -13.69
C LYS A 231 12.40 -1.35 -14.37
N LEU A 232 13.08 -0.52 -13.59
CA LEU A 232 14.18 0.28 -14.08
C LEU A 232 15.17 -0.73 -14.65
N SER A 233 15.03 -1.06 -15.93
CA SER A 233 16.06 -1.75 -16.68
C SER A 233 17.27 -0.86 -16.49
N SER A 234 18.27 -1.40 -15.79
CA SER A 234 19.64 -0.93 -15.78
C SER A 234 19.86 -0.12 -17.04
N SER A 235 19.96 1.21 -16.90
CA SER A 235 20.43 2.06 -17.98
C SER A 235 21.71 1.40 -18.46
N THR A 236 21.62 0.83 -19.66
CA THR A 236 22.73 0.30 -20.44
C THR A 236 23.85 1.30 -20.29
N SER A 237 24.83 0.94 -19.48
CA SER A 237 26.10 1.64 -19.43
C SER A 237 26.73 1.30 -20.77
N THR A 238 26.70 2.26 -21.68
CA THR A 238 27.56 2.31 -22.86
C THR A 238 29.00 2.02 -22.47
#